data_AF-A0A2K0XW64-F1
#
_entry.id   AF-A0A2K0XW64-F1
#
_cell.length_a   1.000
_cell.length_b   1.000
_cell.length_c   1.000
_cell.angle_alpha   90.00
_cell.angle_beta   90.00
_cell.angle_gamma   90.00
#
_symmetry.space_group_name_H-M   'P 1'
#
loop_
_entity.id
_entity.type
_entity.pdbx_description
1 polymer ?
#
loop_
_entity_poly.entity_id
_entity_poly.type
_entity_poly.pdbx_seq_one_letter_code
_entity_poly.pdbx_strand_id
1 'polypeptide(L)'
;MAATLQAGLDPDARAVLDLMEASGRPPLHLLSVEEARAAIRMSLETLGKPPPPVREADLWADGPRGAVSLRLYRPMQVPDDAPLPAMLYFHGGGWMTGDLAYGAWFCASLAERAGIAMLSVDYRLAPEYPFPAGLEDCMAALRHARRDAAALGIDAGRIAVGGDSAGGNLAAACALWARDEGLPLSAQILIYPVTDLVEEHESYRRNADGFGLTADMMRWFRTAYRNGADPADWRMSPLRAPRLEGVAPAWVLTCGFDPLCGEGDAYADRLAAAGVPVKHIRHADQIHGFLMWPKMMRASDRALSGMARELRARLFA
;
A
#
# COMPACT_ATOMS: atom_id res chain seq x y z
N MET A 1 25.72 20.60 4.24
CA MET A 1 24.68 20.18 3.26
C MET A 1 23.51 19.44 3.90
N ALA A 2 23.67 18.71 5.02
CA ALA A 2 22.54 18.06 5.71
C ALA A 2 21.52 19.04 6.34
N ALA A 3 21.96 20.20 6.85
CA ALA A 3 21.08 21.18 7.50
C ALA A 3 20.08 21.87 6.55
N THR A 4 20.36 21.94 5.24
CA THR A 4 19.49 22.59 4.26
C THR A 4 18.40 21.66 3.72
N LEU A 5 18.58 20.33 3.85
CA LEU A 5 17.60 19.32 3.46
C LEU A 5 16.47 19.14 4.49
N GLN A 6 16.57 19.75 5.68
CA GLN A 6 15.55 19.63 6.73
C GLN A 6 14.49 20.76 6.67
N ALA A 7 14.70 21.79 5.85
CA ALA A 7 13.75 22.89 5.73
C ALA A 7 12.45 22.41 5.06
N GLY A 8 11.32 22.52 5.79
CA GLY A 8 9.99 22.14 5.28
C GLY A 8 9.53 20.73 5.63
N LEU A 9 10.29 19.97 6.43
CA LEU A 9 9.80 18.71 7.01
C LEU A 9 8.75 18.99 8.09
N ASP A 10 7.65 18.22 8.09
CA ASP A 10 6.62 18.29 9.12
C ASP A 10 7.22 18.03 10.53
N PRO A 11 6.87 18.83 11.55
CA PRO A 11 7.38 18.64 12.91
C PRO A 11 7.07 17.27 13.52
N ASP A 12 5.92 16.67 13.22
CA ASP A 12 5.56 15.32 13.67
C ASP A 12 6.48 14.30 12.98
N ALA A 13 6.77 14.48 11.69
CA ALA A 13 7.70 13.61 10.96
C ALA A 13 9.12 13.71 11.53
N ARG A 14 9.59 14.93 11.84
CA ARG A 14 10.87 15.14 12.55
C ARG A 14 10.90 14.37 13.87
N ALA A 15 9.85 14.50 14.69
CA ALA A 15 9.79 13.82 15.98
C ALA A 15 9.81 12.29 15.87
N VAL A 16 9.18 11.71 14.83
CA VAL A 16 9.27 10.27 14.55
C VAL A 16 10.70 9.88 14.15
N LEU A 17 11.37 10.65 13.29
CA LEU A 17 12.75 10.38 12.88
C LEU A 17 13.72 10.45 14.07
N ASP A 18 13.58 11.46 14.93
CA ASP A 18 14.41 11.64 16.12
C ASP A 18 14.22 10.46 17.09
N LEU A 19 12.99 9.95 17.22
CA LEU A 19 12.70 8.75 18.02
C LEU A 19 13.32 7.49 17.41
N MET A 20 13.28 7.33 16.08
CA MET A 20 13.93 6.22 15.39
C MET A 20 15.44 6.25 15.60
N GLU A 21 16.08 7.41 15.47
CA GLU A 21 17.52 7.60 15.70
C GLU A 21 17.88 7.30 17.16
N ALA A 22 17.10 7.82 18.12
CA ALA A 22 17.33 7.58 19.55
C ALA A 22 17.15 6.10 19.96
N SER A 23 16.41 5.31 19.18
CA SER A 23 16.26 3.87 19.45
C SER A 23 17.55 3.07 19.25
N GLY A 24 18.52 3.63 18.51
CA GLY A 24 19.81 2.98 18.20
C GLY A 24 19.69 1.70 17.38
N ARG A 25 18.51 1.40 16.82
CA ARG A 25 18.31 0.19 16.01
C ARG A 25 19.06 0.30 14.68
N PRO A 26 19.74 -0.77 14.24
CA PRO A 26 20.32 -0.80 12.90
C PRO A 26 19.24 -0.62 11.82
N PRO A 27 19.59 -0.01 10.67
CA PRO A 27 18.75 -0.02 9.48
C PRO A 27 18.31 -1.44 9.09
N LEU A 28 17.08 -1.58 8.59
CA LEU A 28 16.47 -2.89 8.26
C LEU A 28 17.33 -3.76 7.34
N HIS A 29 18.02 -3.16 6.38
CA HIS A 29 18.87 -3.88 5.42
C HIS A 29 20.16 -4.47 6.03
N LEU A 30 20.47 -4.14 7.29
CA LEU A 30 21.57 -4.73 8.06
C LEU A 30 21.10 -5.82 9.03
N LEU A 31 19.79 -6.05 9.11
CA LEU A 31 19.19 -7.10 9.94
C LEU A 31 18.94 -8.37 9.13
N SER A 32 18.76 -9.49 9.82
CA SER A 32 18.10 -10.65 9.20
C SER A 32 16.65 -10.32 8.83
N VAL A 33 16.05 -11.11 7.94
CA VAL A 33 14.65 -10.91 7.52
C VAL A 33 13.70 -11.05 8.72
N GLU A 34 13.96 -11.98 9.64
CA GLU A 34 13.15 -12.18 10.84
C GLU A 34 13.22 -10.98 11.79
N GLU A 35 14.42 -10.45 12.03
CA GLU A 35 14.62 -9.25 12.85
C GLU A 35 13.99 -8.01 12.19
N ALA A 36 14.06 -7.88 10.88
CA ALA A 36 13.39 -6.80 10.15
C ALA A 36 11.86 -6.89 10.28
N ARG A 37 11.27 -8.09 10.17
CA ARG A 37 9.84 -8.33 10.41
C ARG A 37 9.44 -7.94 11.84
N ALA A 38 10.22 -8.37 12.83
CA ALA A 38 9.98 -8.03 14.24
C ALA A 38 10.11 -6.52 14.50
N ALA A 39 11.09 -5.85 13.87
CA ALA A 39 11.28 -4.41 14.01
C ALA A 39 10.10 -3.60 13.46
N ILE A 40 9.55 -4.00 12.30
CA ILE A 40 8.34 -3.37 11.73
C ILE A 40 7.14 -3.58 12.66
N ARG A 41 6.89 -4.81 13.13
CA ARG A 41 5.79 -5.09 14.05
C ARG A 41 5.87 -4.23 15.31
N MET A 42 7.03 -4.20 15.95
CA MET A 42 7.27 -3.40 17.15
C MET A 42 7.11 -1.89 16.90
N SER A 43 7.52 -1.40 15.72
CA SER A 43 7.29 0.00 15.33
C SER A 43 5.80 0.33 15.27
N LEU A 44 4.98 -0.57 14.70
CA LEU A 44 3.54 -0.38 14.57
C LEU A 44 2.82 -0.52 15.91
N GLU A 45 3.25 -1.40 16.79
CA GLU A 45 2.72 -1.48 18.16
C GLU A 45 3.01 -0.18 18.94
N THR A 46 4.22 0.36 18.77
CA THR A 46 4.65 1.57 19.48
C THR A 46 3.94 2.82 18.95
N LEU A 47 3.90 3.00 17.63
CA LEU A 47 3.47 4.24 16.96
C LEU A 47 2.08 4.17 16.30
N GLY A 48 1.52 2.97 16.18
CA GLY A 48 0.16 2.71 15.72
C GLY A 48 -0.89 2.96 16.79
N LYS A 49 -2.15 3.15 16.38
CA LYS A 49 -3.31 3.25 17.27
C LYS A 49 -4.05 1.91 17.29
N PRO A 50 -4.79 1.58 18.37
CA PRO A 50 -5.70 0.45 18.33
C PRO A 50 -6.75 0.67 17.22
N PRO A 51 -7.13 -0.39 16.47
CA PRO A 51 -8.22 -0.31 15.49
C PRO A 51 -9.52 0.18 16.16
N PRO A 52 -10.32 1.04 15.50
CA PRO A 52 -11.67 1.36 15.98
C PRO A 52 -12.58 0.12 15.90
N PRO A 53 -13.70 0.09 16.65
CA PRO A 53 -14.63 -1.03 16.61
C PRO A 53 -15.21 -1.28 15.22
N VAL A 54 -14.97 -2.48 14.69
CA VAL A 54 -15.53 -3.02 13.45
C VAL A 54 -15.82 -4.51 13.65
N ARG A 55 -16.69 -5.09 12.81
CA ARG A 55 -16.80 -6.55 12.74
C ARG A 55 -15.64 -7.08 11.93
N GLU A 56 -14.97 -8.10 12.46
CA GLU A 56 -13.85 -8.77 11.80
C GLU A 56 -14.20 -10.22 11.51
N ALA A 57 -13.74 -10.73 10.36
CA ALA A 57 -13.79 -12.14 10.03
C ALA A 57 -12.49 -12.55 9.32
N ASP A 58 -11.87 -13.62 9.83
CA ASP A 58 -10.76 -14.27 9.15
C ASP A 58 -11.32 -15.21 8.06
N LEU A 59 -10.73 -15.11 6.87
CA LEU A 59 -11.18 -15.78 5.65
C LEU A 59 -9.98 -16.33 4.89
N TRP A 60 -10.26 -17.19 3.91
CA TRP A 60 -9.21 -17.78 3.06
C TRP A 60 -9.65 -17.75 1.60
N ALA A 61 -8.73 -17.33 0.72
CA ALA A 61 -8.87 -17.50 -0.71
C ALA A 61 -7.97 -18.64 -1.20
N ASP A 62 -8.42 -19.36 -2.22
CA ASP A 62 -7.59 -20.35 -2.92
C ASP A 62 -6.52 -19.64 -3.75
N GLY A 63 -5.27 -19.69 -3.28
CA GLY A 63 -4.10 -19.18 -4.00
C GLY A 63 -3.38 -20.26 -4.80
N PRO A 64 -2.52 -19.87 -5.76
CA PRO A 64 -1.82 -20.81 -6.64
C PRO A 64 -0.81 -21.72 -5.93
N ARG A 65 -0.37 -21.36 -4.71
CA ARG A 65 0.51 -22.17 -3.85
C ARG A 65 -0.12 -22.42 -2.48
N GLY A 66 -1.43 -22.63 -2.46
CA GLY A 66 -2.21 -22.86 -1.25
C GLY A 66 -2.96 -21.62 -0.76
N ALA A 67 -3.67 -21.78 0.35
CA ALA A 67 -4.58 -20.77 0.90
C ALA A 67 -3.87 -19.43 1.18
N VAL A 68 -4.55 -18.34 0.85
CA VAL A 68 -4.16 -16.96 1.15
C VAL A 68 -5.06 -16.47 2.28
N SER A 69 -4.48 -16.09 3.41
CA SER A 69 -5.22 -15.58 4.55
C SER A 69 -5.72 -14.16 4.26
N LEU A 70 -6.98 -13.89 4.60
CA LEU A 70 -7.61 -12.58 4.44
C LEU A 70 -8.28 -12.18 5.75
N ARG A 71 -8.36 -10.87 6.01
CA ARG A 71 -9.22 -10.33 7.07
C ARG A 71 -10.22 -9.35 6.50
N LEU A 72 -11.50 -9.66 6.68
CA LEU A 72 -12.61 -8.77 6.36
C LEU A 72 -12.88 -7.87 7.55
N TYR A 73 -12.88 -6.56 7.31
CA TYR A 73 -13.35 -5.55 8.26
C TYR A 73 -14.64 -4.93 7.73
N ARG A 74 -15.68 -4.94 8.56
CA ARG A 74 -17.00 -4.44 8.20
C ARG A 74 -17.46 -3.39 9.22
N PRO A 75 -17.85 -2.18 8.79
CA PRO A 75 -18.26 -1.10 9.69
C PRO A 75 -19.47 -1.53 10.54
N MET A 76 -19.47 -1.19 11.84
CA MET A 76 -20.54 -1.58 12.78
C MET A 76 -21.92 -1.03 12.40
N GLN A 77 -21.94 0.17 11.82
CA GLN A 77 -23.16 0.92 11.52
C GLN A 77 -23.97 0.42 10.31
N VAL A 78 -23.48 -0.60 9.60
CA VAL A 78 -24.14 -1.15 8.40
C VAL A 78 -24.82 -2.49 8.75
N PRO A 79 -26.07 -2.75 8.34
CA PRO A 79 -26.70 -4.07 8.53
C PRO A 79 -25.89 -5.21 7.87
N ASP A 80 -25.92 -6.43 8.42
CA ASP A 80 -25.11 -7.56 7.89
C ASP A 80 -25.54 -8.02 6.49
N ASP A 81 -26.80 -7.83 6.14
CA ASP A 81 -27.41 -8.22 4.87
C ASP A 81 -27.23 -7.19 3.74
N ALA A 82 -26.71 -6.00 4.04
CA ALA A 82 -26.50 -4.96 3.04
C ALA A 82 -25.18 -5.18 2.26
N PRO A 83 -25.18 -5.44 0.94
CA PRO A 83 -23.95 -5.57 0.18
C PRO A 83 -23.18 -4.24 0.17
N LEU A 84 -21.95 -4.27 0.67
CA LEU A 84 -21.08 -3.09 0.73
C LEU A 84 -20.14 -3.03 -0.48
N PRO A 85 -19.84 -1.83 -1.01
CA PRO A 85 -18.62 -1.67 -1.78
C PRO A 85 -17.41 -2.14 -0.96
N ALA A 86 -16.39 -2.64 -1.65
CA ALA A 86 -15.21 -3.19 -0.99
C ALA A 86 -13.91 -2.62 -1.54
N MET A 87 -12.88 -2.60 -0.70
CA MET A 87 -11.50 -2.44 -1.15
C MET A 87 -10.66 -3.61 -0.66
N LEU A 88 -9.96 -4.27 -1.58
CA LEU A 88 -8.87 -5.17 -1.21
C LEU A 88 -7.64 -4.31 -0.87
N TYR A 89 -7.08 -4.52 0.31
CA TYR A 89 -5.90 -3.82 0.79
C TYR A 89 -4.69 -4.75 0.83
N PHE A 90 -3.61 -4.30 0.20
CA PHE A 90 -2.31 -4.95 0.20
C PHE A 90 -1.37 -4.12 1.06
N HIS A 91 -0.81 -4.72 2.12
CA HIS A 91 0.04 -4.01 3.07
C HIS A 91 1.40 -3.63 2.46
N GLY A 92 2.07 -2.63 3.04
CA GLY A 92 3.44 -2.27 2.71
C GLY A 92 4.49 -3.24 3.27
N GLY A 93 5.72 -2.75 3.45
CA GLY A 93 6.80 -3.54 4.06
C GLY A 93 7.77 -4.18 3.07
N GLY A 94 7.93 -3.60 1.89
CA GLY A 94 8.97 -3.98 0.93
C GLY A 94 8.87 -5.42 0.43
N TRP A 95 7.65 -5.96 0.33
CA TRP A 95 7.34 -7.36 -0.04
C TRP A 95 7.95 -8.43 0.89
N MET A 96 8.66 -8.03 1.95
CA MET A 96 9.38 -8.94 2.85
C MET A 96 8.86 -8.90 4.29
N THR A 97 8.13 -7.85 4.65
CA THR A 97 7.59 -7.60 5.98
C THR A 97 6.12 -7.21 5.92
N GLY A 98 5.49 -7.10 7.08
CA GLY A 98 4.05 -6.90 7.21
C GLY A 98 3.29 -8.22 7.31
N ASP A 99 2.08 -8.12 7.82
CA ASP A 99 1.11 -9.21 8.01
C ASP A 99 -0.28 -8.58 8.19
N LEU A 100 -1.31 -9.37 8.52
CA LEU A 100 -2.65 -8.83 8.80
C LEU A 100 -2.68 -7.78 9.92
N ALA A 101 -1.75 -7.83 10.88
CA ALA A 101 -1.68 -6.85 11.96
C ALA A 101 -1.11 -5.50 11.47
N TYR A 102 -0.29 -5.51 10.42
CA TYR A 102 0.27 -4.29 9.82
C TYR A 102 -0.81 -3.27 9.47
N GLY A 103 -1.83 -3.73 8.75
CA GLY A 103 -2.90 -2.90 8.21
C GLY A 103 -4.09 -2.73 9.14
N ALA A 104 -4.11 -3.35 10.33
CA ALA A 104 -5.34 -3.52 11.10
C ALA A 104 -6.01 -2.18 11.46
N TRP A 105 -5.24 -1.22 11.98
CA TRP A 105 -5.77 0.10 12.29
C TRP A 105 -6.25 0.83 11.04
N PHE A 106 -5.45 0.77 9.96
CA PHE A 106 -5.76 1.43 8.71
C PHE A 106 -7.04 0.90 8.09
N CYS A 107 -7.16 -0.42 7.95
CA CYS A 107 -8.33 -1.10 7.41
C CYS A 107 -9.59 -0.83 8.23
N ALA A 108 -9.54 -1.02 9.55
CA ALA A 108 -10.70 -0.75 10.41
C ALA A 108 -11.12 0.73 10.36
N SER A 109 -10.17 1.66 10.42
CA SER A 109 -10.47 3.10 10.37
C SER A 109 -11.01 3.54 9.01
N LEU A 110 -10.51 2.96 7.92
CA LEU A 110 -11.01 3.28 6.59
C LEU A 110 -12.38 2.66 6.33
N ALA A 111 -12.61 1.42 6.79
CA ALA A 111 -13.92 0.75 6.74
C ALA A 111 -14.98 1.59 7.46
N GLU A 112 -14.68 2.05 8.68
CA GLU A 112 -15.56 2.92 9.48
C GLU A 112 -15.86 4.24 8.77
N ARG A 113 -14.83 4.98 8.34
CA ARG A 113 -14.98 6.34 7.78
C ARG A 113 -15.59 6.36 6.39
N ALA A 114 -15.23 5.41 5.53
CA ALA A 114 -15.76 5.32 4.18
C ALA A 114 -17.13 4.62 4.16
N GLY A 115 -17.42 3.76 5.13
CA GLY A 115 -18.61 2.92 5.14
C GLY A 115 -18.53 1.79 4.11
N ILE A 116 -17.34 1.23 3.91
CA ILE A 116 -17.06 0.15 2.94
C ILE A 116 -16.53 -1.09 3.66
N ALA A 117 -16.61 -2.25 3.01
CA ALA A 117 -15.88 -3.43 3.44
C ALA A 117 -14.39 -3.30 3.08
N MET A 118 -13.51 -3.74 3.97
CA MET A 118 -12.07 -3.82 3.71
C MET A 118 -11.63 -5.27 3.77
N LEU A 119 -10.96 -5.76 2.73
CA LEU A 119 -10.37 -7.10 2.72
C LEU A 119 -8.84 -6.96 2.72
N SER A 120 -8.23 -7.11 3.90
CA SER A 120 -6.77 -7.11 4.03
C SER A 120 -6.22 -8.47 3.60
N VAL A 121 -5.19 -8.47 2.76
CA VAL A 121 -4.59 -9.69 2.19
C VAL A 121 -3.23 -9.98 2.81
N ASP A 122 -3.06 -11.17 3.36
CA ASP A 122 -1.79 -11.68 3.91
C ASP A 122 -1.05 -12.46 2.82
N TYR A 123 -0.49 -11.71 1.87
CA TYR A 123 0.16 -12.30 0.70
C TYR A 123 1.53 -12.89 1.05
N ARG A 124 1.99 -13.90 0.31
CA ARG A 124 3.31 -14.51 0.56
C ARG A 124 4.45 -13.52 0.34
N LEU A 125 5.44 -13.56 1.24
CA LEU A 125 6.53 -12.60 1.31
C LEU A 125 7.84 -13.16 0.73
N ALA A 126 8.64 -12.27 0.17
CA ALA A 126 10.04 -12.51 -0.12
C ALA A 126 10.88 -12.54 1.18
N PRO A 127 12.04 -13.21 1.19
CA PRO A 127 12.65 -13.95 0.08
C PRO A 127 12.15 -15.40 -0.06
N GLU A 128 11.32 -15.90 0.87
CA GLU A 128 10.81 -17.27 0.83
C GLU A 128 9.94 -17.51 -0.40
N TYR A 129 9.17 -16.49 -0.80
CA TYR A 129 8.33 -16.47 -1.97
C TYR A 129 8.57 -15.18 -2.78
N PRO A 130 9.64 -15.13 -3.60
CA PRO A 130 9.95 -13.95 -4.40
C PRO A 130 8.91 -13.72 -5.50
N PHE A 131 9.07 -12.66 -6.28
CA PHE A 131 8.22 -12.37 -7.44
C PHE A 131 8.04 -13.60 -8.34
N PRO A 132 6.81 -13.90 -8.83
CA PRO A 132 5.57 -13.12 -8.68
C PRO A 132 4.69 -13.53 -7.49
N ALA A 133 5.22 -14.20 -6.48
CA ALA A 133 4.38 -15.02 -5.61
C ALA A 133 3.31 -14.26 -4.81
N GLY A 134 3.67 -13.17 -4.14
CA GLY A 134 2.74 -12.33 -3.41
C GLY A 134 1.73 -11.61 -4.31
N LEU A 135 2.14 -11.22 -5.52
CA LEU A 135 1.24 -10.60 -6.50
C LEU A 135 0.16 -11.59 -6.96
N GLU A 136 0.53 -12.84 -7.23
CA GLU A 136 -0.44 -13.87 -7.61
C GLU A 136 -1.44 -14.17 -6.47
N ASP A 137 -1.03 -14.03 -5.21
CA ASP A 137 -1.95 -14.13 -4.07
C ASP A 137 -2.93 -12.96 -4.02
N CYS A 138 -2.48 -11.73 -4.29
CA CYS A 138 -3.37 -10.57 -4.43
C CYS A 138 -4.39 -10.74 -5.57
N MET A 139 -3.96 -11.29 -6.72
CA MET A 139 -4.86 -11.59 -7.84
C MET A 139 -5.87 -12.69 -7.48
N ALA A 140 -5.42 -13.74 -6.77
CA ALA A 140 -6.29 -14.80 -6.28
C ALA A 140 -7.33 -14.28 -5.28
N ALA A 141 -6.92 -13.40 -4.36
CA ALA A 141 -7.83 -12.73 -3.43
C ALA A 141 -8.88 -11.89 -4.16
N LEU A 142 -8.51 -11.16 -5.23
CA LEU A 142 -9.47 -10.39 -6.04
C LEU A 142 -10.47 -11.31 -6.77
N ARG A 143 -9.99 -12.43 -7.35
CA ARG A 143 -10.89 -13.42 -7.97
C ARG A 143 -11.86 -14.02 -6.95
N HIS A 144 -11.37 -14.38 -5.76
CA HIS A 144 -12.19 -14.89 -4.67
C HIS A 144 -13.25 -13.87 -4.24
N ALA A 145 -12.84 -12.61 -4.00
CA ALA A 145 -13.74 -11.54 -3.60
C ALA A 145 -14.89 -11.32 -4.61
N ARG A 146 -14.60 -11.40 -5.91
CA ARG A 146 -15.62 -11.29 -6.96
C ARG A 146 -16.55 -12.50 -7.03
N ARG A 147 -15.99 -13.70 -6.99
CA ARG A 147 -16.75 -14.94 -7.11
C ARG A 147 -17.69 -15.15 -5.92
N ASP A 148 -17.19 -14.86 -4.72
CA ASP A 148 -17.87 -15.17 -3.46
C ASP A 148 -18.47 -13.90 -2.80
N ALA A 149 -18.67 -12.83 -3.59
CA ALA A 149 -19.10 -11.50 -3.12
C ALA A 149 -20.35 -11.53 -2.23
N ALA A 150 -21.36 -12.33 -2.62
CA ALA A 150 -22.59 -12.48 -1.84
C ALA A 150 -22.34 -13.09 -0.46
N ALA A 151 -21.48 -14.12 -0.38
CA ALA A 151 -21.11 -14.75 0.89
C ALA A 151 -20.27 -13.82 1.77
N LEU A 152 -19.49 -12.93 1.15
CA LEU A 152 -18.69 -11.91 1.82
C LEU A 152 -19.51 -10.66 2.21
N GLY A 153 -20.78 -10.57 1.79
CA GLY A 153 -21.61 -9.38 2.01
C GLY A 153 -21.08 -8.13 1.31
N ILE A 154 -20.42 -8.30 0.16
CA ILE A 154 -19.88 -7.21 -0.66
C ILE A 154 -20.52 -7.17 -2.05
N ASP A 155 -20.42 -6.02 -2.69
CA ASP A 155 -20.90 -5.79 -4.05
C ASP A 155 -19.79 -6.07 -5.08
N ALA A 156 -19.95 -7.12 -5.89
CA ALA A 156 -18.98 -7.53 -6.90
C ALA A 156 -18.71 -6.45 -7.97
N GLY A 157 -19.67 -5.54 -8.21
CA GLY A 157 -19.55 -4.44 -9.16
C GLY A 157 -18.84 -3.21 -8.60
N ARG A 158 -18.65 -3.13 -7.28
CA ARG A 158 -18.09 -1.96 -6.58
C ARG A 158 -16.88 -2.36 -5.74
N ILE A 159 -15.85 -2.84 -6.43
CA ILE A 159 -14.58 -3.28 -5.84
C ILE A 159 -13.44 -2.34 -6.26
N ALA A 160 -12.70 -1.85 -5.29
CA ALA A 160 -11.42 -1.19 -5.45
C ALA A 160 -10.26 -2.10 -5.01
N VAL A 161 -9.05 -1.75 -5.43
CA VAL A 161 -7.80 -2.26 -4.84
C VAL A 161 -7.00 -1.10 -4.28
N GLY A 162 -6.20 -1.35 -3.26
CA GLY A 162 -5.34 -0.32 -2.71
C GLY A 162 -4.23 -0.90 -1.87
N GLY A 163 -3.24 -0.08 -1.58
CA GLY A 163 -2.11 -0.50 -0.77
C GLY A 163 -1.10 0.61 -0.62
N ASP A 164 -0.17 0.40 0.30
CA ASP A 164 0.86 1.37 0.61
C ASP A 164 2.25 0.82 0.34
N SER A 165 3.17 1.67 -0.16
CA SER A 165 4.54 1.27 -0.48
C SER A 165 4.58 0.08 -1.46
N ALA A 166 5.18 -1.05 -1.06
CA ALA A 166 5.12 -2.33 -1.78
C ALA A 166 3.68 -2.85 -2.00
N GLY A 167 2.75 -2.59 -1.09
CA GLY A 167 1.33 -2.88 -1.30
C GLY A 167 0.71 -2.00 -2.38
N GLY A 168 1.15 -0.75 -2.49
CA GLY A 168 0.77 0.16 -3.57
C GLY A 168 1.28 -0.32 -4.94
N ASN A 169 2.49 -0.91 -4.95
CA ASN A 169 3.02 -1.61 -6.12
C ASN A 169 2.12 -2.78 -6.54
N LEU A 170 1.80 -3.68 -5.60
CA LEU A 170 0.91 -4.82 -5.82
C LEU A 170 -0.48 -4.36 -6.28
N ALA A 171 -1.01 -3.25 -5.75
CA ALA A 171 -2.29 -2.69 -6.13
C ALA A 171 -2.29 -2.18 -7.58
N ALA A 172 -1.26 -1.45 -7.99
CA ALA A 172 -1.10 -0.98 -9.37
C ALA A 172 -0.99 -2.14 -10.36
N ALA A 173 -0.14 -3.13 -10.07
CA ALA A 173 0.02 -4.32 -10.91
C ALA A 173 -1.28 -5.16 -10.97
N CYS A 174 -1.96 -5.35 -9.84
CA CYS A 174 -3.24 -6.06 -9.78
C CYS A 174 -4.33 -5.31 -10.56
N ALA A 175 -4.36 -3.97 -10.54
CA ALA A 175 -5.31 -3.18 -11.32
C ALA A 175 -5.10 -3.33 -12.83
N LEU A 176 -3.84 -3.32 -13.28
CA LEU A 176 -3.49 -3.55 -14.69
C LEU A 176 -3.88 -4.97 -15.15
N TRP A 177 -3.55 -5.97 -14.33
CA TRP A 177 -3.97 -7.35 -14.57
C TRP A 177 -5.50 -7.49 -14.62
N ALA A 178 -6.21 -6.89 -13.67
CA ALA A 178 -7.67 -6.96 -13.60
C ALA A 178 -8.33 -6.35 -14.84
N ARG A 179 -7.78 -5.24 -15.37
CA ARG A 179 -8.22 -4.68 -16.67
C ARG A 179 -8.07 -5.72 -17.78
N ASP A 180 -6.89 -6.35 -17.90
CA ASP A 180 -6.59 -7.29 -18.98
C ASP A 180 -7.46 -8.55 -18.92
N GLU A 181 -7.94 -8.92 -17.74
CA GLU A 181 -8.85 -10.05 -17.52
C GLU A 181 -10.34 -9.68 -17.64
N GLY A 182 -10.68 -8.41 -17.90
CA GLY A 182 -12.07 -7.97 -17.93
C GLY A 182 -12.75 -7.95 -16.55
N LEU A 183 -11.97 -7.70 -15.49
CA LEU A 183 -12.43 -7.55 -14.10
C LEU A 183 -12.38 -6.06 -13.69
N PRO A 184 -13.28 -5.19 -14.21
CA PRO A 184 -13.15 -3.74 -14.04
C PRO A 184 -13.27 -3.31 -12.59
N LEU A 185 -12.25 -2.62 -12.07
CA LEU A 185 -12.26 -2.08 -10.70
C LEU A 185 -12.79 -0.65 -10.67
N SER A 186 -13.48 -0.28 -9.60
CA SER A 186 -14.01 1.07 -9.40
C SER A 186 -12.92 2.09 -9.08
N ALA A 187 -11.82 1.66 -8.44
CA ALA A 187 -10.67 2.50 -8.12
C ALA A 187 -9.39 1.70 -7.86
N GLN A 188 -8.24 2.35 -8.02
CA GLN A 188 -6.96 1.96 -7.43
C GLN A 188 -6.45 3.06 -6.49
N ILE A 189 -6.21 2.72 -5.22
CA ILE A 189 -5.72 3.65 -4.18
C ILE A 189 -4.25 3.36 -3.91
N LEU A 190 -3.37 4.20 -4.44
CA LEU A 190 -1.92 3.98 -4.44
C LEU A 190 -1.24 4.94 -3.46
N ILE A 191 -0.78 4.40 -2.35
CA ILE A 191 -0.21 5.19 -1.27
C ILE A 191 1.31 5.08 -1.33
N TYR A 192 1.99 6.17 -1.67
CA TYR A 192 3.45 6.27 -1.87
C TYR A 192 4.05 5.01 -2.55
N PRO A 193 3.52 4.61 -3.72
CA PRO A 193 3.78 3.29 -4.28
C PRO A 193 5.21 3.17 -4.83
N VAL A 194 5.78 1.96 -4.77
CA VAL A 194 6.89 1.60 -5.67
C VAL A 194 6.30 1.32 -7.05
N THR A 195 6.88 1.86 -8.13
CA THR A 195 6.33 1.68 -9.48
C THR A 195 7.38 1.34 -10.54
N ASP A 196 8.66 1.46 -10.23
CA ASP A 196 9.76 1.16 -11.13
C ASP A 196 10.96 0.56 -10.40
N LEU A 197 11.25 -0.70 -10.72
CA LEU A 197 12.43 -1.41 -10.22
C LEU A 197 13.63 -1.31 -11.17
N VAL A 198 13.48 -0.65 -12.33
CA VAL A 198 14.56 -0.49 -13.31
C VAL A 198 15.45 0.68 -12.94
N GLU A 199 14.87 1.87 -12.74
CA GLU A 199 15.62 3.10 -12.50
C GLU A 199 15.43 3.59 -11.06
N GLU A 200 16.45 4.29 -10.55
CA GLU A 200 16.34 5.09 -9.33
C GLU A 200 16.14 6.55 -9.75
N HIS A 201 14.95 7.10 -9.51
CA HIS A 201 14.62 8.48 -9.83
C HIS A 201 15.44 9.48 -9.00
N GLU A 202 15.48 10.77 -9.38
CA GLU A 202 16.23 11.80 -8.63
C GLU A 202 15.88 11.84 -7.12
N SER A 203 14.64 11.50 -6.77
CA SER A 203 14.18 11.38 -5.38
C SER A 203 14.96 10.37 -4.55
N TYR A 204 15.43 9.27 -5.14
CA TYR A 204 16.32 8.31 -4.47
C TYR A 204 17.63 8.96 -4.05
N ARG A 205 18.17 9.88 -4.87
CA ARG A 205 19.40 10.61 -4.52
C ARG A 205 19.14 11.70 -3.49
N ARG A 206 18.04 12.45 -3.64
CA ARG A 206 17.69 13.56 -2.74
C ARG A 206 17.32 13.09 -1.33
N ASN A 207 16.62 11.96 -1.25
CA ASN A 207 16.11 11.37 -0.01
C ASN A 207 16.85 10.07 0.34
N ALA A 208 18.13 9.95 -0.05
CA ALA A 208 18.87 8.69 0.04
C ALA A 208 18.97 8.14 1.47
N ASP A 209 19.04 9.02 2.47
CA ASP A 209 19.21 8.68 3.87
C ASP A 209 18.60 9.76 4.79
N GLY A 210 18.36 9.43 6.06
CA GLY A 210 17.93 10.38 7.11
C GLY A 210 16.43 10.66 7.19
N PHE A 211 15.60 10.00 6.37
CA PHE A 211 14.15 10.20 6.30
C PHE A 211 13.33 8.91 6.51
N GLY A 212 13.86 7.98 7.29
CA GLY A 212 13.22 6.70 7.59
C GLY A 212 13.53 5.65 6.52
N LEU A 213 12.76 5.64 5.42
CA LEU A 213 13.07 4.77 4.29
C LEU A 213 14.31 5.28 3.54
N THR A 214 15.32 4.44 3.38
CA THR A 214 16.57 4.80 2.69
C THR A 214 16.69 4.12 1.32
N ALA A 215 17.56 4.66 0.46
CA ALA A 215 17.88 4.06 -0.83
C ALA A 215 18.45 2.65 -0.67
N ASP A 216 19.30 2.40 0.33
CA ASP A 216 19.89 1.09 0.59
C ASP A 216 18.86 0.06 1.09
N MET A 217 17.90 0.48 1.93
CA MET A 217 16.75 -0.37 2.27
C MET A 217 15.98 -0.78 1.02
N MET A 218 15.70 0.18 0.13
CA MET A 218 14.99 -0.12 -1.11
C MET A 218 15.78 -1.04 -2.04
N ARG A 219 17.09 -0.87 -2.19
CA ARG A 219 17.93 -1.79 -2.99
C ARG A 219 17.90 -3.21 -2.42
N TRP A 220 17.91 -3.35 -1.10
CA TRP A 220 17.77 -4.64 -0.42
C TRP A 220 16.41 -5.29 -0.70
N PHE A 221 15.30 -4.57 -0.48
CA PHE A 221 13.95 -5.05 -0.80
C PHE A 221 13.80 -5.44 -2.27
N ARG A 222 14.22 -4.57 -3.20
CA ARG A 222 14.16 -4.80 -4.66
C ARG A 222 14.94 -6.06 -5.05
N THR A 223 16.11 -6.29 -4.44
CA THR A 223 16.94 -7.47 -4.73
C THR A 223 16.24 -8.76 -4.29
N ALA A 224 15.74 -8.81 -3.06
CA ALA A 224 15.05 -9.97 -2.52
C ALA A 224 13.75 -10.29 -3.25
N TYR A 225 12.95 -9.26 -3.57
CA TYR A 225 11.69 -9.42 -4.28
C TYR A 225 11.90 -9.91 -5.72
N ARG A 226 12.82 -9.27 -6.46
CA ARG A 226 13.11 -9.61 -7.86
C ARG A 226 13.68 -11.02 -8.01
N ASN A 227 14.60 -11.42 -7.13
CA ASN A 227 15.29 -12.72 -7.17
C ASN A 227 15.73 -13.20 -8.57
N GLY A 228 16.33 -12.30 -9.36
CA GLY A 228 16.84 -12.60 -10.70
C GLY A 228 15.84 -12.44 -11.85
N ALA A 229 14.56 -12.15 -11.59
CA ALA A 229 13.61 -11.77 -12.63
C ALA A 229 13.98 -10.45 -13.32
N ASP A 230 13.47 -10.23 -14.54
CA ASP A 230 13.68 -8.99 -15.27
C ASP A 230 12.98 -7.82 -14.56
N PRO A 231 13.72 -6.80 -14.04
CA PRO A 231 13.09 -5.67 -13.36
C PRO A 231 12.17 -4.84 -14.26
N ALA A 232 12.25 -4.98 -15.60
CA ALA A 232 11.34 -4.30 -16.53
C ALA A 232 9.98 -4.99 -16.67
N ASP A 233 9.78 -6.17 -16.07
CA ASP A 233 8.47 -6.83 -16.03
C ASP A 233 7.46 -5.89 -15.36
N TRP A 234 6.41 -5.50 -16.10
CA TRP A 234 5.42 -4.54 -15.64
C TRP A 234 4.67 -4.98 -14.39
N ARG A 235 4.65 -6.29 -14.10
CA ARG A 235 4.05 -6.86 -12.89
C ARG A 235 4.85 -6.51 -11.64
N MET A 236 6.14 -6.21 -11.77
CA MET A 236 6.95 -5.59 -10.71
C MET A 236 7.05 -4.07 -10.89
N SER A 237 7.18 -3.61 -12.13
CA SER A 237 7.39 -2.20 -12.46
C SER A 237 6.21 -1.65 -13.24
N PRO A 238 5.05 -1.38 -12.61
CA PRO A 238 3.85 -0.91 -13.31
C PRO A 238 4.08 0.38 -14.11
N LEU A 239 5.06 1.22 -13.74
CA LEU A 239 5.49 2.38 -14.53
C LEU A 239 6.00 2.00 -15.93
N ARG A 240 6.40 0.74 -16.15
CA ARG A 240 6.87 0.19 -17.42
C ARG A 240 5.81 -0.58 -18.21
N ALA A 241 4.57 -0.67 -17.72
CA ALA A 241 3.48 -1.37 -18.42
C ALA A 241 3.29 -0.83 -19.83
N PRO A 242 3.14 -1.65 -20.89
CA PRO A 242 3.08 -1.12 -22.26
C PRO A 242 1.87 -0.22 -22.53
N ARG A 243 0.77 -0.42 -21.80
CA ARG A 243 -0.49 0.33 -21.94
C ARG A 243 -1.14 0.53 -20.59
N LEU A 244 -1.73 1.71 -20.37
CA LEU A 244 -2.44 2.09 -19.13
C LEU A 244 -3.91 2.45 -19.38
N GLU A 245 -4.31 2.63 -20.63
CA GLU A 245 -5.67 2.98 -21.02
C GLU A 245 -6.66 1.96 -20.46
N GLY A 246 -7.81 2.45 -19.96
CA GLY A 246 -8.87 1.61 -19.43
C GLY A 246 -8.59 0.94 -18.08
N VAL A 247 -7.44 1.18 -17.44
CA VAL A 247 -7.22 0.74 -16.06
C VAL A 247 -8.10 1.55 -15.09
N ALA A 248 -8.31 1.01 -13.90
CA ALA A 248 -9.13 1.60 -12.86
C ALA A 248 -8.76 3.08 -12.59
N PRO A 249 -9.74 3.97 -12.37
CA PRO A 249 -9.48 5.34 -11.93
C PRO A 249 -8.60 5.38 -10.68
N ALA A 250 -7.66 6.32 -10.59
CA ALA A 250 -6.61 6.29 -9.59
C ALA A 250 -6.69 7.44 -8.58
N TRP A 251 -6.39 7.14 -7.33
CA TRP A 251 -5.98 8.12 -6.33
C TRP A 251 -4.55 7.79 -5.91
N VAL A 252 -3.63 8.73 -6.12
CA VAL A 252 -2.20 8.54 -5.88
C VAL A 252 -1.74 9.53 -4.82
N LEU A 253 -1.09 9.03 -3.77
CA LEU A 253 -0.45 9.86 -2.76
C LEU A 253 1.06 9.70 -2.83
N THR A 254 1.83 10.77 -2.78
CA THR A 254 3.30 10.73 -2.66
C THR A 254 3.79 11.64 -1.54
N CYS A 255 5.00 11.37 -1.02
CA CYS A 255 5.61 12.10 0.10
C CYS A 255 6.87 12.86 -0.36
N GLY A 256 7.08 14.11 0.04
CA GLY A 256 8.23 14.90 -0.44
C GLY A 256 9.59 14.35 0.00
N PHE A 257 9.67 13.83 1.22
CA PHE A 257 10.86 13.24 1.84
C PHE A 257 10.84 11.71 1.75
N ASP A 258 10.59 11.20 0.55
CA ASP A 258 10.51 9.77 0.24
C ASP A 258 11.34 9.46 -1.02
N PRO A 259 12.22 8.44 -1.02
CA PRO A 259 12.89 7.95 -2.23
C PRO A 259 11.92 7.65 -3.38
N LEU A 260 10.71 7.16 -3.08
CA LEU A 260 9.74 6.67 -4.06
C LEU A 260 8.91 7.79 -4.72
N CYS A 261 9.03 9.05 -4.26
CA CYS A 261 8.12 10.10 -4.72
C CYS A 261 8.24 10.40 -6.21
N GLY A 262 9.44 10.35 -6.77
CA GLY A 262 9.65 10.60 -8.19
C GLY A 262 9.04 9.53 -9.09
N GLU A 263 9.08 8.26 -8.68
CA GLU A 263 8.47 7.16 -9.45
C GLU A 263 6.94 7.16 -9.28
N GLY A 264 6.43 7.42 -8.06
CA GLY A 264 4.99 7.54 -7.82
C GLY A 264 4.35 8.71 -8.58
N ASP A 265 5.01 9.87 -8.62
CA ASP A 265 4.59 11.03 -9.42
C ASP A 265 4.59 10.68 -10.92
N ALA A 266 5.65 10.04 -11.42
CA ALA A 266 5.74 9.61 -12.81
C ALA A 266 4.64 8.62 -13.21
N TYR A 267 4.23 7.73 -12.31
CA TYR A 267 3.12 6.81 -12.59
C TYR A 267 1.77 7.53 -12.64
N ALA A 268 1.53 8.49 -11.74
CA ALA A 268 0.34 9.33 -11.79
C ALA A 268 0.25 10.13 -13.11
N ASP A 269 1.36 10.72 -13.54
CA ASP A 269 1.44 11.46 -14.81
C ASP A 269 1.17 10.54 -16.00
N ARG A 270 1.73 9.32 -15.98
CA ARG A 270 1.55 8.36 -17.07
C ARG A 270 0.10 7.85 -17.16
N LEU A 271 -0.54 7.60 -16.02
CA LEU A 271 -1.97 7.27 -15.96
C LEU A 271 -2.82 8.40 -16.56
N ALA A 272 -2.56 9.64 -16.15
CA ALA A 272 -3.29 10.81 -16.66
C ALA A 272 -3.08 11.00 -18.17
N ALA A 273 -1.85 10.83 -18.66
CA ALA A 273 -1.52 10.90 -20.09
C ALA A 273 -2.22 9.81 -20.92
N ALA A 274 -2.51 8.65 -20.32
CA ALA A 274 -3.30 7.57 -20.93
C ALA A 274 -4.83 7.78 -20.80
N GLY A 275 -5.29 8.93 -20.32
CA GLY A 275 -6.70 9.27 -20.17
C GLY A 275 -7.39 8.63 -18.96
N VAL A 276 -6.63 8.07 -18.01
CA VAL A 276 -7.20 7.53 -16.76
C VAL A 276 -7.59 8.71 -15.85
N PRO A 277 -8.77 8.70 -15.20
CA PRO A 277 -9.08 9.72 -14.21
C PRO A 277 -8.18 9.56 -12.97
N VAL A 278 -7.25 10.51 -12.78
CA VAL A 278 -6.27 10.50 -11.69
C VAL A 278 -6.52 11.68 -10.75
N LYS A 279 -6.48 11.41 -9.44
CA LYS A 279 -6.29 12.42 -8.41
C LYS A 279 -4.97 12.16 -7.69
N HIS A 280 -4.01 13.04 -7.93
CA HIS A 280 -2.67 12.96 -7.33
C HIS A 280 -2.52 13.99 -6.22
N ILE A 281 -2.07 13.56 -5.05
CA ILE A 281 -1.85 14.39 -3.88
C ILE A 281 -0.42 14.19 -3.39
N ARG A 282 0.37 15.25 -3.47
CA ARG A 282 1.71 15.26 -2.92
C ARG A 282 1.72 15.90 -1.53
N HIS A 283 2.04 15.10 -0.53
CA HIS A 283 2.37 15.55 0.83
C HIS A 283 3.84 15.97 0.87
N ALA A 284 4.11 17.21 0.46
CA ALA A 284 5.48 17.71 0.27
C ALA A 284 6.34 17.73 1.54
N ASP A 285 5.72 17.76 2.72
CA ASP A 285 6.36 17.84 4.04
C ASP A 285 6.47 16.51 4.78
N GLN A 286 5.96 15.40 4.21
CA GLN A 286 5.92 14.10 4.88
C GLN A 286 7.01 13.14 4.40
N ILE A 287 7.26 12.13 5.23
CA ILE A 287 8.13 10.96 4.98
C ILE A 287 7.34 9.73 4.52
N HIS A 288 8.07 8.75 3.99
CA HIS A 288 7.51 7.43 3.68
C HIS A 288 6.91 6.77 4.93
N GLY A 289 5.77 6.10 4.79
CA GLY A 289 5.14 5.34 5.89
C GLY A 289 4.36 6.18 6.90
N PHE A 290 4.30 7.51 6.78
CA PHE A 290 3.68 8.40 7.78
C PHE A 290 2.23 8.02 8.14
N LEU A 291 1.50 7.41 7.21
CA LEU A 291 0.12 6.95 7.43
C LEU A 291 0.02 5.87 8.50
N MET A 292 1.06 5.05 8.69
CA MET A 292 1.07 3.94 9.63
C MET A 292 1.47 4.34 11.06
N TRP A 293 1.77 5.61 11.32
CA TRP A 293 2.15 6.13 12.65
C TRP A 293 1.18 7.16 13.23
N PRO A 294 -0.13 6.86 13.29
CA PRO A 294 -1.17 7.82 13.67
C PRO A 294 -1.10 8.31 15.12
N LYS A 295 -0.30 7.71 16.02
CA LYS A 295 -0.09 8.26 17.39
C LYS A 295 0.68 9.58 17.36
N MET A 296 1.65 9.72 16.45
CA MET A 296 2.50 10.90 16.36
C MET A 296 2.17 11.75 15.13
N MET A 297 1.83 11.12 14.00
CA MET A 297 1.61 11.81 12.73
C MET A 297 0.18 12.32 12.59
N ARG A 298 -0.08 13.60 12.87
CA ARG A 298 -1.41 14.20 12.63
C ARG A 298 -1.82 14.18 11.16
N ALA A 299 -0.84 14.21 10.26
CA ALA A 299 -1.06 14.08 8.83
C ALA A 299 -1.73 12.76 8.44
N SER A 300 -1.50 11.67 9.17
CA SER A 300 -2.11 10.37 8.91
C SER A 300 -3.64 10.44 8.92
N ASP A 301 -4.22 11.07 9.94
CA ASP A 301 -5.67 11.22 10.09
C ASP A 301 -6.30 12.05 8.96
N ARG A 302 -5.61 13.13 8.55
CA ARG A 302 -6.06 13.99 7.44
C ARG A 302 -6.04 13.23 6.12
N ALA A 303 -4.96 12.51 5.84
CA ALA A 303 -4.84 11.72 4.61
C ALA A 303 -5.86 10.57 4.60
N LEU A 304 -6.08 9.88 5.73
CA LEU A 304 -7.11 8.86 5.87
C LEU A 304 -8.52 9.40 5.58
N SER A 305 -8.85 10.58 6.11
CA SER A 305 -10.13 11.25 5.84
C SER A 305 -10.26 11.68 4.37
N GLY A 306 -9.15 12.07 3.75
CA GLY A 306 -9.07 12.31 2.30
C GLY A 306 -9.40 11.06 1.48
N MET A 307 -8.77 9.93 1.81
CA MET A 307 -9.00 8.63 1.18
C MET A 307 -10.45 8.15 1.37
N ALA A 308 -11.00 8.27 2.57
CA ALA A 308 -12.38 7.88 2.84
C ALA A 308 -13.39 8.62 1.96
N ARG A 309 -13.21 9.95 1.78
CA ARG A 309 -14.05 10.74 0.87
C ARG A 309 -13.90 10.30 -0.58
N GLU A 310 -12.67 10.00 -1.01
CA GLU A 310 -12.40 9.57 -2.37
C GLU A 310 -13.05 8.21 -2.68
N LEU A 311 -12.86 7.25 -1.78
CA LEU A 311 -13.49 5.94 -1.88
C LEU A 311 -15.00 6.07 -1.91
N ARG A 312 -15.60 6.90 -1.04
CA ARG A 312 -17.04 7.15 -1.08
C ARG A 312 -17.51 7.70 -2.42
N ALA A 313 -16.81 8.69 -2.95
CA ALA A 313 -17.15 9.32 -4.23
C ALA A 313 -17.07 8.35 -5.42
N ARG A 314 -16.20 7.33 -5.37
CA ARG A 314 -16.01 6.36 -6.47
C ARG A 314 -16.85 5.10 -6.32
N LEU A 315 -17.12 4.68 -5.09
CA LEU A 315 -17.77 3.41 -4.76
C LEU A 315 -19.27 3.54 -4.48
N PHE A 316 -19.81 4.75 -4.33
CA PHE A 316 -21.24 4.98 -4.17
C PHE A 316 -21.83 5.88 -5.27
N ALA A 317 -21.04 6.18 -6.30
CA ALA A 317 -21.53 6.85 -7.50
C ALA A 317 -22.34 5.91 -8.40
#